data_AF-A0A4R7JWC9-F1
#
_entry.id   AF-A0A4R7JWC9-F1
#
_cell.length_a   1.000
_cell.length_b   1.000
_cell.length_c   1.000
_cell.angle_alpha   90.00
_cell.angle_beta   90.00
_cell.angle_gamma   90.00
#
_symmetry.space_group_name_H-M   'P 1'
#
loop_
_entity.id
_entity.type
_entity.pdbx_description
1 polymer ?
#
loop_
_entity_poly.entity_id
_entity_poly.type
_entity_poly.pdbx_seq_one_letter_code
_entity_poly.pdbx_strand_id
1 'polypeptide(L)'
;MARDGAQPAYDPAGHDTALRSALQEVRAGRWMSMRTLLEQTGTWSQWTRRTQVLAASAAGTDVVRTWLEEEPHSVAAAVMHARVVVERALRAHREDHPRTRELWLQAWHACDAAARAVPQDPVPWVCLLALARLDEGQRWEEHRMAPPEPMLPPGPWGLLAEAAKRDPYNREAHHRMLQFLYPRGGSERLAQAAGFAHWAAGSAPPGSALHVLPLYVRVERYRRSAAREAALDLHWVAEDATREARQAFDSWFTLSQRDERSLPDLNHLAHALWGALKFREANQVFDALGPYWTPMPWACRTPGDGSARRAVEVFLQARTRSRSAARGRGGDRRRS
;
A
#
# COMPACT_ATOMS: atom_id res chain seq x y z
N MET A 1 1.78 -24.89 9.10
CA MET A 1 2.46 -25.33 7.87
C MET A 1 1.42 -25.35 6.75
N ALA A 2 1.56 -24.51 5.72
CA ALA A 2 0.71 -24.63 4.54
C ALA A 2 1.05 -25.94 3.81
N ARG A 3 0.03 -26.74 3.46
CA ARG A 3 0.20 -27.97 2.67
C ARG A 3 0.88 -27.61 1.34
N ASP A 4 1.97 -28.31 1.00
CA ASP A 4 2.57 -28.21 -0.33
C ASP A 4 1.49 -28.56 -1.37
N GLY A 5 1.10 -27.60 -2.20
CA GLY A 5 0.03 -27.73 -3.20
C GLY A 5 -1.20 -26.81 -3.01
N ALA A 6 -1.35 -26.12 -1.88
CA ALA A 6 -2.45 -25.16 -1.72
C ALA A 6 -2.22 -23.87 -2.53
N GLN A 7 -3.22 -23.48 -3.34
CA GLN A 7 -3.22 -22.21 -4.08
C GLN A 7 -3.16 -21.03 -3.09
N PRO A 8 -2.29 -20.03 -3.32
CA PRO A 8 -2.19 -18.90 -2.41
C PRO A 8 -3.46 -18.04 -2.49
N ALA A 9 -3.92 -17.54 -1.35
CA ALA A 9 -5.16 -16.79 -1.24
C ALA A 9 -4.90 -15.28 -1.36
N TYR A 10 -5.63 -14.60 -2.24
CA TYR A 10 -5.73 -13.15 -2.19
C TYR A 10 -6.89 -12.76 -1.28
N ASP A 11 -6.58 -12.13 -0.15
CA ASP A 11 -7.58 -11.62 0.79
C ASP A 11 -7.07 -10.27 1.34
N PRO A 12 -7.77 -9.14 1.08
CA PRO A 12 -7.33 -7.83 1.54
C PRO A 12 -7.30 -7.70 3.07
N ALA A 13 -8.04 -8.53 3.81
CA ALA A 13 -7.96 -8.57 5.27
C ALA A 13 -6.67 -9.28 5.75
N GLY A 14 -6.12 -10.18 4.94
CA GLY A 14 -4.92 -10.95 5.27
C GLY A 14 -5.06 -11.68 6.60
N HIS A 15 -4.19 -11.40 7.57
CA HIS A 15 -4.23 -12.02 8.90
C HIS A 15 -5.29 -11.42 9.86
N ASP A 16 -5.93 -10.31 9.51
CA ASP A 16 -6.96 -9.68 10.36
C ASP A 16 -8.31 -10.41 10.19
N THR A 17 -8.58 -11.33 11.10
CA THR A 17 -9.78 -12.18 11.08
C THR A 17 -11.06 -11.38 11.32
N ALA A 18 -11.02 -10.37 12.20
CA ALA A 18 -12.16 -9.51 12.49
C ALA A 18 -12.51 -8.63 11.29
N LEU A 19 -11.51 -8.07 10.60
CA LEU A 19 -11.71 -7.37 9.32
C LEU A 19 -12.29 -8.29 8.24
N ARG A 20 -11.82 -9.54 8.16
CA ARG A 20 -12.37 -10.51 7.19
C ARG A 20 -13.85 -10.77 7.43
N SER A 21 -14.26 -10.97 8.68
CA SER A 21 -15.67 -11.15 9.04
C SER A 21 -16.49 -9.91 8.69
N ALA A 22 -16.04 -8.71 9.06
CA ALA A 22 -16.74 -7.47 8.71
C ALA A 22 -16.88 -7.27 7.19
N LEU A 23 -15.87 -7.65 6.40
CA LEU A 23 -15.94 -7.57 4.93
C LEU A 23 -17.03 -8.46 4.33
N GLN A 24 -17.26 -9.65 4.90
CA GLN A 24 -18.35 -10.52 4.43
C GLN A 24 -19.72 -9.86 4.66
N GLU A 25 -19.89 -9.24 5.82
CA GLU A 25 -21.12 -8.54 6.21
C GLU A 25 -21.37 -7.28 5.36
N VAL A 26 -20.32 -6.49 5.10
CA VAL A 26 -20.39 -5.31 4.23
C VAL A 26 -20.80 -5.68 2.81
N ARG A 27 -20.27 -6.79 2.26
CA ARG A 27 -20.66 -7.30 0.93
C ARG A 27 -22.12 -7.76 0.89
N ALA A 28 -22.66 -8.17 2.04
CA ALA A 28 -24.07 -8.50 2.20
C ALA A 28 -24.94 -7.28 2.56
N GLY A 29 -24.40 -6.05 2.49
CA GLY A 29 -25.13 -4.81 2.75
C GLY A 29 -25.37 -4.50 4.23
N ARG A 30 -24.66 -5.16 5.16
CA ARG A 30 -24.82 -4.97 6.61
C ARG A 30 -23.68 -4.14 7.19
N TRP A 31 -23.99 -3.07 7.92
CA TRP A 31 -23.00 -2.14 8.47
C TRP A 31 -22.62 -2.39 9.94
N MET A 32 -23.44 -3.10 10.73
CA MET A 32 -23.24 -3.25 12.18
C MET A 32 -21.89 -3.89 12.55
N SER A 33 -21.46 -4.91 11.79
CA SER A 33 -20.16 -5.56 12.00
C SER A 33 -18.98 -4.66 11.66
N MET A 34 -19.15 -3.79 10.66
CA MET A 34 -18.16 -2.76 10.32
C MET A 34 -18.08 -1.69 11.42
N ARG A 35 -19.22 -1.22 11.92
CA ARG A 35 -19.29 -0.30 13.07
C ARG A 35 -18.55 -0.88 14.28
N THR A 36 -18.94 -2.07 14.71
CA THR A 36 -18.37 -2.75 15.90
C THR A 36 -16.86 -2.91 15.77
N LEU A 37 -16.38 -3.32 14.59
CA LEU A 37 -14.94 -3.46 14.32
C LEU A 37 -14.19 -2.12 14.46
N LEU A 38 -14.76 -1.05 13.90
CA LEU A 38 -14.14 0.27 13.91
C LEU A 38 -14.12 0.86 15.32
N GLU A 39 -15.19 0.73 16.10
CA GLU A 39 -15.24 1.15 17.51
C GLU A 39 -14.21 0.42 18.39
N GLN A 40 -13.89 -0.83 18.06
CA GLN A 40 -12.89 -1.63 18.78
C GLN A 40 -11.45 -1.43 18.27
N THR A 41 -11.22 -0.55 17.29
CA THR A 41 -9.90 -0.33 16.72
C THR A 41 -9.11 0.68 17.54
N GLY A 42 -8.03 0.23 18.19
CA GLY A 42 -7.30 1.05 19.17
C GLY A 42 -6.09 1.82 18.66
N THR A 43 -5.64 1.60 17.41
CA THR A 43 -4.43 2.25 16.86
C THR A 43 -4.70 2.92 15.52
N TRP A 44 -4.01 4.02 15.22
CA TRP A 44 -4.15 4.73 13.94
C TRP A 44 -3.73 3.89 12.73
N SER A 45 -2.73 3.03 12.89
CA SER A 45 -2.28 2.12 11.84
C SER A 45 -3.37 1.11 11.46
N GLN A 46 -4.00 0.47 12.45
CA GLN A 46 -5.13 -0.43 12.24
C GLN A 46 -6.37 0.31 11.73
N TRP A 47 -6.67 1.49 12.27
CA TRP A 47 -7.80 2.34 11.85
C TRP A 47 -7.67 2.72 10.37
N THR A 48 -6.52 3.26 9.98
CA THR A 48 -6.21 3.66 8.60
C THR A 48 -6.35 2.45 7.66
N ARG A 49 -5.77 1.30 8.02
CA ARG A 49 -5.83 0.08 7.21
C ARG A 49 -7.25 -0.48 7.09
N ARG A 50 -7.98 -0.63 8.21
CA ARG A 50 -9.32 -1.21 8.23
C ARG A 50 -10.29 -0.34 7.43
N THR A 51 -10.30 0.98 7.66
CA THR A 51 -11.16 1.91 6.90
C THR A 51 -10.85 1.90 5.41
N GLN A 52 -9.56 1.82 5.01
CA GLN A 52 -9.15 1.70 3.61
C GLN A 52 -9.73 0.44 2.95
N VAL A 53 -9.57 -0.71 3.60
CA VAL A 53 -10.03 -2.01 3.06
C VAL A 53 -11.56 -2.10 3.02
N LEU A 54 -12.24 -1.66 4.09
CA LEU A 54 -13.70 -1.62 4.16
C LEU A 54 -14.29 -0.71 3.09
N ALA A 55 -13.72 0.47 2.89
CA ALA A 55 -14.21 1.43 1.90
C ALA A 55 -14.07 0.91 0.46
N ALA A 56 -12.97 0.20 0.16
CA ALA A 56 -12.83 -0.49 -1.12
C ALA A 56 -13.97 -1.52 -1.35
N SER A 57 -14.42 -2.21 -0.31
CA SER A 57 -15.56 -3.13 -0.44
C SER A 57 -16.90 -2.40 -0.51
N ALA A 58 -17.07 -1.32 0.25
CA ALA A 58 -18.33 -0.58 0.36
C ALA A 58 -18.59 0.38 -0.81
N ALA A 59 -17.58 0.77 -1.58
CA ALA A 59 -17.69 1.81 -2.61
C ALA A 59 -18.74 1.53 -3.71
N GLY A 60 -19.07 0.26 -3.96
CA GLY A 60 -20.12 -0.14 -4.91
C GLY A 60 -21.52 -0.29 -4.30
N THR A 61 -21.72 0.10 -3.04
CA THR A 61 -22.96 -0.10 -2.27
C THR A 61 -23.36 1.17 -1.54
N ASP A 62 -24.58 1.22 -1.00
CA ASP A 62 -25.09 2.33 -0.17
C ASP A 62 -24.97 2.07 1.34
N VAL A 63 -24.31 0.98 1.75
CA VAL A 63 -24.24 0.52 3.15
C VAL A 63 -23.72 1.57 4.14
N VAL A 64 -22.75 2.38 3.73
CA VAL A 64 -22.19 3.48 4.56
C VAL A 64 -23.12 4.68 4.60
N ARG A 65 -23.86 4.96 3.51
CA ARG A 65 -24.85 6.04 3.48
C ARG A 65 -25.99 5.72 4.45
N THR A 66 -26.53 4.51 4.38
CA THR A 66 -27.56 4.04 5.31
C THR A 66 -27.07 4.08 6.76
N TRP A 67 -25.83 3.66 7.03
CA TRP A 67 -25.28 3.80 8.38
C TRP A 67 -25.23 5.25 8.86
N LEU A 68 -24.79 6.19 8.02
CA LEU A 68 -24.73 7.60 8.38
C LEU A 68 -26.12 8.24 8.55
N GLU A 69 -27.13 7.77 7.83
CA GLU A 69 -28.53 8.19 7.99
C GLU A 69 -29.10 7.73 9.35
N GLU A 70 -28.82 6.49 9.75
CA GLU A 70 -29.26 5.91 11.03
C GLU A 70 -28.47 6.44 12.24
N GLU A 71 -27.17 6.73 12.06
CA GLU A 71 -26.29 7.27 13.10
C GLU A 71 -25.53 8.53 12.63
N PRO A 72 -26.19 9.71 12.51
CA PRO A 72 -25.60 10.93 11.93
C PRO A 72 -24.40 11.49 12.71
N HIS A 73 -24.29 11.16 13.99
CA HIS A 73 -23.21 11.61 14.88
C HIS A 73 -22.07 10.58 15.00
N SER A 74 -22.13 9.47 14.26
CA SER A 74 -21.09 8.45 14.28
C SER A 74 -19.82 8.94 13.58
N VAL A 75 -18.77 9.14 14.38
CA VAL A 75 -17.42 9.48 13.90
C VAL A 75 -16.93 8.47 12.86
N ALA A 76 -17.10 7.18 13.15
CA ALA A 76 -16.68 6.11 12.25
C ALA A 76 -17.47 6.13 10.93
N ALA A 77 -18.77 6.43 10.97
CA ALA A 77 -19.60 6.56 9.78
C ALA A 77 -19.16 7.74 8.91
N ALA A 78 -18.89 8.91 9.51
CA ALA A 78 -18.43 10.10 8.79
C ALA A 78 -17.08 9.86 8.08
N VAL A 79 -16.13 9.21 8.76
CA VAL A 79 -14.82 8.86 8.19
C VAL A 79 -14.96 7.81 7.08
N MET A 80 -15.81 6.80 7.29
CA MET A 80 -16.11 5.79 6.26
C MET A 80 -16.81 6.40 5.05
N HIS A 81 -17.69 7.37 5.25
CA HIS A 81 -18.35 8.10 4.15
C HIS A 81 -17.29 8.81 3.31
N ALA A 82 -16.40 9.59 3.92
CA ALA A 82 -15.29 10.25 3.23
C ALA A 82 -14.42 9.25 2.45
N ARG A 83 -14.04 8.13 3.07
CA ARG A 83 -13.29 7.06 2.41
C ARG A 83 -14.01 6.46 1.21
N VAL A 84 -15.31 6.19 1.32
CA VAL A 84 -16.12 5.60 0.25
C VAL A 84 -16.24 6.53 -0.95
N VAL A 85 -16.53 7.82 -0.73
CA VAL A 85 -16.65 8.78 -1.84
C VAL A 85 -15.30 9.04 -2.53
N VAL A 86 -14.19 9.01 -1.78
CA VAL A 86 -12.83 9.07 -2.34
C VAL A 86 -12.54 7.84 -3.21
N GLU A 87 -12.85 6.63 -2.74
CA GLU A 87 -12.67 5.42 -3.55
C GLU A 87 -13.53 5.44 -4.82
N ARG A 88 -14.77 5.96 -4.75
CA ARG A 88 -15.63 6.18 -5.92
C ARG A 88 -14.99 7.15 -6.92
N ALA A 89 -14.45 8.28 -6.45
CA ALA A 89 -13.73 9.22 -7.32
C ALA A 89 -12.47 8.58 -7.96
N LEU A 90 -11.70 7.80 -7.19
CA LEU A 90 -10.52 7.08 -7.68
C LEU A 90 -10.87 6.00 -8.71
N ARG A 91 -12.01 5.32 -8.58
CA ARG A 91 -12.53 4.37 -9.59
C ARG A 91 -12.95 5.08 -10.85
N ALA A 92 -13.78 6.11 -10.72
CA ALA A 92 -14.24 6.92 -11.84
C ALA A 92 -13.06 7.46 -12.66
N HIS A 93 -12.02 7.97 -12.00
CA HIS A 93 -10.81 8.44 -12.68
C HIS A 93 -10.05 7.32 -13.41
N ARG A 94 -9.92 6.12 -12.81
CA ARG A 94 -9.27 4.96 -13.47
C ARG A 94 -10.03 4.50 -14.72
N GLU A 95 -11.34 4.71 -14.74
CA GLU A 95 -12.24 4.32 -15.82
C GLU A 95 -12.51 5.45 -16.84
N ASP A 96 -11.81 6.60 -16.70
CA ASP A 96 -12.05 7.82 -17.48
C ASP A 96 -13.53 8.26 -17.51
N HIS A 97 -14.21 8.08 -16.38
CA HIS A 97 -15.64 8.28 -16.27
C HIS A 97 -15.99 9.79 -16.28
N PRO A 98 -17.02 10.25 -17.03
CA PRO A 98 -17.35 11.68 -17.16
C PRO A 98 -17.63 12.41 -15.84
N ARG A 99 -18.16 11.68 -14.84
CA ARG A 99 -18.47 12.22 -13.50
C ARG A 99 -17.25 12.34 -12.56
N THR A 100 -16.03 12.05 -13.03
CA THR A 100 -14.82 12.09 -12.20
C THR A 100 -14.65 13.42 -11.45
N ARG A 101 -14.89 14.55 -12.13
CA ARG A 101 -14.77 15.89 -11.51
C ARG A 101 -15.82 16.14 -10.43
N GLU A 102 -17.06 15.72 -10.67
CA GLU A 102 -18.16 15.84 -9.70
C GLU A 102 -17.89 15.00 -8.45
N LEU A 103 -17.48 13.74 -8.65
CA LEU A 103 -17.13 12.83 -7.55
C LEU A 103 -15.90 13.32 -6.77
N TRP A 104 -14.93 13.95 -7.45
CA TRP A 104 -13.80 14.58 -6.79
C TRP A 104 -14.24 15.70 -5.83
N LEU A 105 -15.15 16.58 -6.27
CA LEU A 105 -15.67 17.67 -5.42
C LEU A 105 -16.45 17.13 -4.21
N GLN A 106 -17.30 16.13 -4.43
CA GLN A 106 -18.03 15.45 -3.34
C GLN A 106 -17.06 14.81 -2.33
N ALA A 107 -16.03 14.15 -2.84
CA ALA A 107 -15.01 13.52 -2.02
C ALA A 107 -14.20 14.54 -1.21
N TRP A 108 -13.82 15.66 -1.82
CA TRP A 108 -13.13 16.75 -1.14
C TRP A 108 -13.99 17.32 0.00
N HIS A 109 -15.26 17.65 -0.24
CA HIS A 109 -16.15 18.16 0.81
C HIS A 109 -16.37 17.18 1.95
N ALA A 110 -16.51 15.87 1.65
CA ALA A 110 -16.65 14.85 2.68
C ALA A 110 -15.37 14.72 3.53
N CYS A 111 -14.18 14.82 2.91
CA CYS A 111 -12.93 14.82 3.65
C CYS A 111 -12.77 16.07 4.52
N ASP A 112 -13.09 17.25 4.00
CA ASP A 112 -13.05 18.50 4.75
C ASP A 112 -14.01 18.46 5.96
N ALA A 113 -15.25 18.00 5.75
CA ALA A 113 -16.21 17.82 6.83
C ALA A 113 -15.72 16.82 7.90
N ALA A 114 -15.17 15.68 7.48
CA ALA A 114 -14.63 14.68 8.40
C ALA A 114 -13.40 15.20 9.17
N ALA A 115 -12.52 15.96 8.52
CA ALA A 115 -11.35 16.58 9.16
C ALA A 115 -11.74 17.59 10.23
N ARG A 116 -12.83 18.35 10.03
CA ARG A 116 -13.38 19.28 11.03
C ARG A 116 -14.08 18.56 12.18
N ALA A 117 -14.86 17.51 11.86
CA ALA A 117 -15.60 16.75 12.86
C ALA A 117 -14.68 15.94 13.79
N VAL A 118 -13.55 15.45 13.26
CA VAL A 118 -12.61 14.59 13.99
C VAL A 118 -11.17 15.09 13.78
N PRO A 119 -10.78 16.21 14.40
CA PRO A 119 -9.50 16.85 14.10
C PRO A 119 -8.26 16.01 14.39
N GLN A 120 -8.37 14.94 15.17
CA GLN A 120 -7.27 14.04 15.50
C GLN A 120 -7.12 12.87 14.52
N ASP A 121 -8.10 12.61 13.65
CA ASP A 121 -8.07 11.48 12.73
C ASP A 121 -7.17 11.77 11.52
N PRO A 122 -6.15 10.93 11.22
CA PRO A 122 -5.30 11.11 10.05
C PRO A 122 -6.01 10.80 8.72
N VAL A 123 -7.08 10.00 8.73
CA VAL A 123 -7.71 9.44 7.52
C VAL A 123 -8.24 10.50 6.56
N PRO A 124 -8.94 11.58 7.00
CA PRO A 124 -9.36 12.63 6.09
C PRO A 124 -8.20 13.24 5.27
N TRP A 125 -7.04 13.43 5.88
CA TRP A 125 -5.84 13.95 5.21
C TRP A 125 -5.21 12.93 4.26
N VAL A 126 -5.18 11.65 4.65
CA VAL A 126 -4.78 10.54 3.77
C VAL A 126 -5.69 10.47 2.53
N CYS A 127 -6.99 10.70 2.70
CA CYS A 127 -7.97 10.77 1.63
C CYS A 127 -7.73 11.97 0.69
N LEU A 128 -7.48 13.16 1.24
CA LEU A 128 -7.12 14.34 0.44
C LEU A 128 -5.82 14.11 -0.36
N LEU A 129 -4.80 13.48 0.24
CA LEU A 129 -3.59 13.06 -0.48
C LEU A 129 -3.91 12.09 -1.63
N ALA A 130 -4.86 11.17 -1.45
CA ALA A 130 -5.27 10.27 -2.51
C ALA A 130 -5.99 11.02 -3.65
N LEU A 131 -6.80 12.03 -3.32
CA LEU A 131 -7.48 12.90 -4.29
C LEU A 131 -6.51 13.82 -5.04
N ALA A 132 -5.39 14.22 -4.44
CA ALA A 132 -4.37 15.05 -5.09
C ALA A 132 -3.83 14.42 -6.39
N ARG A 133 -3.88 13.09 -6.50
CA ARG A 133 -3.49 12.37 -7.73
C ARG A 133 -4.39 12.68 -8.93
N LEU A 134 -5.66 13.02 -8.69
CA LEU A 134 -6.63 13.36 -9.75
C LEU A 134 -6.38 14.77 -10.31
N ASP A 135 -5.59 15.59 -9.62
CA ASP A 135 -5.15 16.89 -10.13
C ASP A 135 -3.87 16.74 -10.96
N GLU A 136 -4.01 16.09 -12.13
CA GLU A 136 -2.89 15.82 -13.03
C GLU A 136 -2.14 17.10 -13.43
N GLY A 137 -2.91 18.16 -13.70
CA GLY A 137 -2.40 19.49 -14.04
C GLY A 137 -1.87 20.32 -12.88
N GLN A 138 -1.88 19.79 -11.65
CA GLN A 138 -1.46 20.51 -10.44
C GLN A 138 -2.07 21.92 -10.35
N ARG A 139 -3.37 22.05 -10.59
CA ARG A 139 -4.02 23.37 -10.65
C ARG A 139 -4.14 23.99 -9.28
N TRP A 140 -4.17 23.17 -8.23
CA TRP A 140 -4.37 23.62 -6.86
C TRP A 140 -3.04 23.99 -6.21
N GLU A 141 -3.02 25.09 -5.45
CA GLU A 141 -1.83 25.58 -4.75
C GLU A 141 -1.35 24.56 -3.70
N GLU A 142 -2.29 23.96 -2.97
CA GLU A 142 -2.02 22.90 -1.99
C GLU A 142 -1.30 21.68 -2.59
N HIS A 143 -1.38 21.45 -3.91
CA HIS A 143 -0.69 20.36 -4.60
C HIS A 143 0.67 20.76 -5.20
N ARG A 144 1.09 22.02 -5.04
CA ARG A 144 2.34 22.59 -5.58
C ARG A 144 3.19 23.28 -4.52
N MET A 145 2.97 22.95 -3.26
CA MET A 145 3.73 23.54 -2.18
C MET A 145 5.22 23.24 -2.33
N ALA A 146 6.04 24.16 -1.83
CA ALA A 146 7.48 23.93 -1.70
C ALA A 146 7.75 22.70 -0.80
N PRO A 147 8.71 21.85 -1.17
CA PRO A 147 9.09 20.70 -0.36
C PRO A 147 9.77 21.10 0.95
N PRO A 148 9.80 20.21 1.95
CA PRO A 148 10.58 20.41 3.17
C PRO A 148 12.09 20.37 2.93
N GLU A 149 12.54 19.71 1.85
CA GLU A 149 13.94 19.60 1.47
C GLU A 149 14.16 20.05 0.01
N PRO A 150 15.21 20.83 -0.31
CA PRO A 150 15.41 21.39 -1.65
C PRO A 150 15.50 20.37 -2.79
N MET A 151 15.92 19.13 -2.51
CA MET A 151 16.10 18.08 -3.52
C MET A 151 14.81 17.31 -3.84
N LEU A 152 13.71 17.55 -3.11
CA LEU A 152 12.44 16.89 -3.32
C LEU A 152 11.55 17.71 -4.29
N PRO A 153 10.63 17.07 -5.03
CA PRO A 153 9.75 17.80 -5.93
C PRO A 153 8.63 18.56 -5.18
N PRO A 154 8.07 19.64 -5.77
CA PRO A 154 6.83 20.24 -5.27
C PRO A 154 5.67 19.23 -5.24
N GLY A 155 4.76 19.39 -4.29
CA GLY A 155 3.67 18.44 -4.08
C GLY A 155 2.73 18.80 -2.94
N PRO A 156 1.83 17.88 -2.55
CA PRO A 156 0.87 18.08 -1.47
C PRO A 156 1.50 17.98 -0.07
N TRP A 157 2.56 18.74 0.16
CA TRP A 157 3.35 18.67 1.39
C TRP A 157 2.55 19.07 2.63
N GLY A 158 1.63 20.04 2.50
CA GLY A 158 0.74 20.42 3.60
C GLY A 158 -0.20 19.28 4.00
N LEU A 159 -0.75 18.54 3.04
CA LEU A 159 -1.60 17.39 3.32
C LEU A 159 -0.81 16.25 3.98
N LEU A 160 0.43 16.00 3.55
CA LEU A 160 1.33 15.04 4.20
C LEU A 160 1.70 15.47 5.62
N ALA A 161 1.97 16.76 5.84
CA ALA A 161 2.28 17.31 7.16
C ALA A 161 1.08 17.17 8.13
N GLU A 162 -0.15 17.44 7.67
CA GLU A 162 -1.34 17.25 8.51
C GLU A 162 -1.58 15.78 8.85
N ALA A 163 -1.36 14.86 7.91
CA ALA A 163 -1.41 13.42 8.22
C ALA A 163 -0.32 13.03 9.24
N ALA A 164 0.91 13.48 9.04
CA ALA A 164 2.05 13.18 9.92
C ALA A 164 1.92 13.79 11.33
N LYS A 165 1.24 14.94 11.45
CA LYS A 165 0.93 15.55 12.76
C LYS A 165 0.06 14.65 13.65
N ARG A 166 -0.80 13.83 13.03
CA ARG A 166 -1.78 12.96 13.72
C ARG A 166 -1.29 11.52 13.87
N ASP A 167 -0.67 11.00 12.81
CA ASP A 167 -0.06 9.68 12.76
C ASP A 167 1.31 9.77 12.07
N PRO A 168 2.38 10.05 12.83
CA PRO A 168 3.73 10.17 12.29
C PRO A 168 4.12 8.91 11.50
N TYR A 169 4.74 9.12 10.35
CA TYR A 169 5.18 8.03 9.47
C TYR A 169 4.04 7.13 8.95
N ASN A 170 2.80 7.65 8.88
CA ASN A 170 1.64 6.93 8.35
C ASN A 170 1.95 6.29 6.98
N ARG A 171 1.87 4.97 6.92
CA ARG A 171 2.19 4.16 5.73
C ARG A 171 1.37 4.58 4.51
N GLU A 172 0.05 4.72 4.68
CA GLU A 172 -0.83 5.02 3.54
C GLU A 172 -0.55 6.42 2.99
N ALA A 173 -0.38 7.43 3.84
CA ALA A 173 -0.08 8.81 3.44
C ALA A 173 1.14 8.87 2.50
N HIS A 174 2.23 8.20 2.88
CA HIS A 174 3.45 8.17 2.08
C HIS A 174 3.29 7.40 0.76
N HIS A 175 2.48 6.34 0.74
CA HIS A 175 2.12 5.69 -0.52
C HIS A 175 1.24 6.58 -1.41
N ARG A 176 0.33 7.39 -0.85
CA ARG A 176 -0.44 8.36 -1.63
C ARG A 176 0.45 9.44 -2.23
N MET A 177 1.46 9.91 -1.49
CA MET A 177 2.48 10.81 -2.01
C MET A 177 3.26 10.15 -3.17
N LEU A 178 3.71 8.90 -3.04
CA LEU A 178 4.33 8.17 -4.18
C LEU A 178 3.39 8.08 -5.39
N GLN A 179 2.13 7.75 -5.16
CA GLN A 179 1.12 7.67 -6.22
C GLN A 179 0.82 9.03 -6.88
N PHE A 180 1.06 10.15 -6.21
CA PHE A 180 0.99 11.50 -6.78
C PHE A 180 2.22 11.80 -7.66
N LEU A 181 3.40 11.26 -7.30
CA LEU A 181 4.64 11.47 -8.05
C LEU A 181 4.73 10.60 -9.31
N TYR A 182 4.07 9.43 -9.33
CA TYR A 182 4.13 8.49 -10.44
C TYR A 182 3.55 8.97 -11.79
N PRO A 183 2.31 9.50 -11.89
CA PRO A 183 1.63 9.69 -13.18
C PRO A 183 2.31 10.71 -14.10
N ARG A 184 3.21 11.53 -13.55
CA ARG A 184 3.76 12.68 -14.25
C ARG A 184 5.08 12.29 -14.92
N GLY A 185 5.06 11.93 -16.20
CA GLY A 185 6.27 11.95 -17.06
C GLY A 185 7.19 10.70 -17.04
N GLY A 186 8.31 10.83 -17.76
CA GLY A 186 9.30 9.80 -18.08
C GLY A 186 10.26 9.42 -16.93
N SER A 187 11.50 9.06 -17.25
CA SER A 187 12.51 8.57 -16.30
C SER A 187 12.83 9.55 -15.15
N GLU A 188 12.80 10.86 -15.41
CA GLU A 188 13.11 11.92 -14.46
C GLU A 188 12.22 11.89 -13.21
N ARG A 189 10.91 11.66 -13.37
CA ARG A 189 9.98 11.65 -12.23
C ARG A 189 10.00 10.35 -11.44
N LEU A 190 10.41 9.25 -12.05
CA LEU A 190 10.76 8.06 -11.28
C LEU A 190 11.98 8.31 -10.38
N ALA A 191 12.94 9.14 -10.81
CA ALA A 191 14.07 9.54 -9.96
C ALA A 191 13.59 10.44 -8.80
N GLN A 192 12.66 11.36 -9.04
CA GLN A 192 12.04 12.16 -7.97
C GLN A 192 11.28 11.30 -6.96
N ALA A 193 10.51 10.31 -7.42
CA ALA A 193 9.83 9.35 -6.55
C ALA A 193 10.82 8.48 -5.76
N ALA A 194 11.95 8.10 -6.35
CA ALA A 194 13.04 7.41 -5.65
C ALA A 194 13.63 8.29 -4.54
N GLY A 195 13.96 9.56 -4.86
CA GLY A 195 14.45 10.54 -3.88
C GLY A 195 13.50 10.72 -2.71
N PHE A 196 12.20 10.84 -2.96
CA PHE A 196 11.17 10.88 -1.91
C PHE A 196 11.16 9.59 -1.06
N ALA A 197 11.18 8.42 -1.69
CA ALA A 197 11.16 7.14 -0.99
C ALA A 197 12.39 6.95 -0.10
N HIS A 198 13.59 7.33 -0.57
CA HIS A 198 14.83 7.26 0.21
C HIS A 198 14.84 8.28 1.35
N TRP A 199 14.37 9.52 1.11
CA TRP A 199 14.23 10.53 2.17
C TRP A 199 13.26 10.07 3.28
N ALA A 200 12.09 9.56 2.89
CA ALA A 200 11.08 9.06 3.83
C ALA A 200 11.60 7.86 4.63
N ALA A 201 12.25 6.90 3.98
CA ALA A 201 12.85 5.75 4.64
C ALA A 201 14.01 6.15 5.57
N GLY A 202 14.88 7.08 5.13
CA GLY A 202 16.03 7.56 5.92
C GLY A 202 15.63 8.32 7.18
N SER A 203 14.44 8.93 7.19
CA SER A 203 13.90 9.67 8.34
C SER A 203 13.01 8.82 9.25
N ALA A 204 12.71 7.58 8.87
CA ALA A 204 11.74 6.74 9.56
C ALA A 204 12.38 5.96 10.73
N PRO A 205 11.66 5.79 11.86
CA PRO A 205 12.17 5.02 12.99
C PRO A 205 12.30 3.53 12.64
N PRO A 206 13.13 2.78 13.38
CA PRO A 206 13.20 1.33 13.24
C PRO A 206 11.81 0.69 13.45
N GLY A 207 11.46 -0.30 12.62
CA GLY A 207 10.15 -0.94 12.59
C GLY A 207 9.11 -0.23 11.73
N SER A 208 9.37 1.00 11.23
CA SER A 208 8.42 1.72 10.38
C SER A 208 8.25 1.07 9.00
N ALA A 209 7.01 0.99 8.52
CA ALA A 209 6.71 0.50 7.17
C ALA A 209 7.30 1.39 6.06
N LEU A 210 7.76 2.62 6.35
CA LEU A 210 8.33 3.49 5.31
C LEU A 210 9.64 2.96 4.72
N HIS A 211 10.36 2.09 5.44
CA HIS A 211 11.57 1.43 4.92
C HIS A 211 11.29 0.57 3.67
N VAL A 212 10.04 0.24 3.37
CA VAL A 212 9.67 -0.53 2.17
C VAL A 212 9.40 0.34 0.94
N LEU A 213 9.26 1.66 1.10
CA LEU A 213 8.90 2.57 -0.01
C LEU A 213 9.84 2.46 -1.22
N PRO A 214 11.19 2.35 -1.06
CA PRO A 214 12.08 2.18 -2.21
C PRO A 214 11.76 0.94 -3.05
N LEU A 215 11.27 -0.14 -2.43
CA LEU A 215 10.89 -1.37 -3.13
C LEU A 215 9.69 -1.17 -4.06
N TYR A 216 8.76 -0.28 -3.68
CA TYR A 216 7.61 0.09 -4.53
C TYR A 216 8.05 0.89 -5.75
N VAL A 217 8.97 1.85 -5.58
CA VAL A 217 9.52 2.63 -6.69
C VAL A 217 10.23 1.72 -7.69
N ARG A 218 10.96 0.72 -7.19
CA ARG A 218 11.65 -0.27 -8.03
C ARG A 218 10.69 -1.13 -8.84
N VAL A 219 9.61 -1.60 -8.22
CA VAL A 219 8.56 -2.36 -8.91
C VAL A 219 7.88 -1.50 -9.98
N GLU A 220 7.62 -0.22 -9.68
CA GLU A 220 7.07 0.72 -10.64
C GLU A 220 8.03 1.00 -11.81
N ARG A 221 9.34 1.15 -11.54
CA ARG A 221 10.37 1.27 -12.59
C ARG A 221 10.36 0.02 -13.48
N TYR A 222 10.37 -1.17 -12.88
CA TYR A 222 10.32 -2.43 -13.64
C TYR A 222 9.05 -2.51 -14.50
N ARG A 223 7.89 -2.14 -13.96
CA ARG A 223 6.62 -2.12 -14.71
C ARG A 223 6.67 -1.22 -15.94
N ARG A 224 7.33 -0.06 -15.85
CA ARG A 224 7.47 0.89 -16.98
C ARG A 224 8.57 0.51 -17.96
N SER A 225 9.66 -0.09 -17.49
CA SER A 225 10.74 -0.60 -18.34
C SER A 225 10.36 -1.91 -19.03
N ALA A 226 9.55 -2.78 -18.43
CA ALA A 226 9.01 -3.94 -19.13
C ALA A 226 8.09 -3.54 -20.31
N ALA A 227 7.53 -2.32 -20.28
CA ALA A 227 6.82 -1.73 -21.40
C ALA A 227 7.75 -1.05 -22.45
N ARG A 228 9.06 -0.93 -22.17
CA ARG A 228 10.07 -0.25 -23.01
C ARG A 228 11.40 -1.00 -22.96
N GLU A 229 11.72 -1.80 -23.98
CA GLU A 229 12.97 -2.58 -24.06
C GLU A 229 14.22 -1.69 -23.81
N ALA A 230 14.82 -1.79 -22.62
CA ALA A 230 16.05 -1.07 -22.28
C ALA A 230 17.02 -1.98 -21.51
N ALA A 231 18.17 -2.27 -22.13
CA ALA A 231 19.11 -3.32 -21.72
C ALA A 231 20.34 -2.82 -20.92
N LEU A 232 20.57 -1.51 -20.82
CA LEU A 232 21.84 -0.97 -20.27
C LEU A 232 21.82 -0.62 -18.77
N ASP A 233 20.64 -0.50 -18.15
CA ASP A 233 20.46 -0.11 -16.73
C ASP A 233 20.63 -1.27 -15.73
N LEU A 234 20.76 -2.52 -16.18
CA LEU A 234 20.45 -3.70 -15.36
C LEU A 234 21.48 -4.00 -14.25
N HIS A 235 22.76 -3.61 -14.40
CA HIS A 235 23.82 -3.98 -13.45
C HIS A 235 23.88 -3.07 -12.22
N TRP A 236 23.89 -1.74 -12.40
CA TRP A 236 23.80 -0.76 -11.28
C TRP A 236 22.47 -0.87 -10.52
N VAL A 237 21.39 -1.16 -11.24
CA VAL A 237 20.07 -1.45 -10.65
C VAL A 237 20.12 -2.68 -9.72
N ALA A 238 21.03 -3.64 -9.93
CA ALA A 238 21.09 -4.88 -9.15
C ALA A 238 21.79 -4.73 -7.78
N GLU A 239 22.85 -3.92 -7.68
CA GLU A 239 23.52 -3.67 -6.39
C GLU A 239 22.65 -2.84 -5.45
N ASP A 240 22.05 -1.76 -5.96
CA ASP A 240 21.07 -0.95 -5.21
C ASP A 240 19.85 -1.78 -4.79
N ALA A 241 19.40 -2.72 -5.64
CA ALA A 241 18.29 -3.62 -5.31
C ALA A 241 18.60 -4.47 -4.07
N THR A 242 19.82 -4.99 -4.01
CA THR A 242 20.24 -5.84 -2.91
C THR A 242 20.33 -5.05 -1.62
N ARG A 243 20.89 -3.84 -1.67
CA ARG A 243 21.00 -2.96 -0.49
C ARG A 243 19.62 -2.56 0.03
N GLU A 244 18.72 -2.10 -0.84
CA GLU A 244 17.35 -1.72 -0.45
C GLU A 244 16.55 -2.89 0.13
N ALA A 245 16.64 -4.08 -0.48
CA ALA A 245 15.94 -5.26 0.00
C ALA A 245 16.41 -5.66 1.40
N ARG A 246 17.73 -5.61 1.65
CA ARG A 246 18.31 -5.88 2.98
C ARG A 246 17.93 -4.80 3.99
N GLN A 247 18.02 -3.52 3.61
CA GLN A 247 17.62 -2.41 4.49
C GLN A 247 16.16 -2.55 4.94
N ALA A 248 15.24 -2.84 4.03
CA ALA A 248 13.83 -3.06 4.35
C ALA A 248 13.62 -4.31 5.22
N PHE A 249 14.43 -5.36 5.02
CA PHE A 249 14.40 -6.54 5.89
C PHE A 249 14.88 -6.21 7.31
N ASP A 250 16.07 -5.60 7.43
CA ASP A 250 16.75 -5.34 8.70
C ASP A 250 16.13 -4.19 9.52
N SER A 251 15.56 -3.18 8.84
CA SER A 251 15.01 -1.99 9.51
C SER A 251 13.50 -2.02 9.68
N TRP A 252 12.78 -2.86 8.93
CA TRP A 252 11.32 -3.00 9.07
C TRP A 252 10.89 -4.42 9.44
N PHE A 253 11.23 -5.43 8.63
CA PHE A 253 10.66 -6.77 8.85
C PHE A 253 11.12 -7.43 10.16
N THR A 254 12.38 -7.28 10.55
CA THR A 254 12.91 -7.84 11.80
C THR A 254 12.42 -7.10 13.05
N LEU A 255 12.03 -5.82 12.92
CA LEU A 255 11.73 -4.92 14.03
C LEU A 255 10.24 -4.58 14.19
N SER A 256 9.43 -4.74 13.14
CA SER A 256 7.97 -4.46 13.17
C SER A 256 7.18 -5.55 13.89
N GLN A 257 6.04 -5.19 14.48
CA GLN A 257 5.11 -6.18 15.02
C GLN A 257 4.37 -6.93 13.90
N ARG A 258 3.90 -8.14 14.18
CA ARG A 258 3.30 -9.00 13.14
C ARG A 258 2.00 -8.43 12.56
N ASP A 259 1.20 -7.78 13.38
CA ASP A 259 -0.09 -7.18 13.04
C ASP A 259 0.06 -5.88 12.23
N GLU A 260 1.18 -5.17 12.39
CA GLU A 260 1.54 -3.97 11.61
C GLU A 260 2.01 -4.30 10.18
N ARG A 261 2.41 -5.55 9.92
CA ARG A 261 2.92 -5.97 8.60
C ARG A 261 1.78 -6.12 7.61
N SER A 262 1.69 -5.21 6.65
CA SER A 262 0.71 -5.30 5.57
C SER A 262 1.10 -6.39 4.56
N LEU A 263 0.09 -7.08 4.00
CA LEU A 263 0.35 -8.07 2.94
C LEU A 263 1.05 -7.48 1.70
N PRO A 264 0.67 -6.29 1.20
CA PRO A 264 1.39 -5.66 0.10
C PRO A 264 2.88 -5.47 0.39
N ASP A 265 3.26 -5.00 1.59
CA ASP A 265 4.68 -4.77 1.92
C ASP A 265 5.44 -6.09 2.01
N LEU A 266 4.84 -7.10 2.64
CA LEU A 266 5.45 -8.43 2.74
C LEU A 266 5.68 -9.04 1.35
N ASN A 267 4.75 -8.86 0.41
CA ASN A 267 4.93 -9.31 -0.96
C ASN A 267 6.02 -8.52 -1.70
N HIS A 268 6.12 -7.20 -1.50
CA HIS A 268 7.18 -6.38 -2.08
C HIS A 268 8.56 -6.76 -1.55
N LEU A 269 8.67 -6.98 -0.24
CA LEU A 269 9.91 -7.40 0.40
C LEU A 269 10.32 -8.83 -0.03
N ALA A 270 9.40 -9.78 -0.03
CA ALA A 270 9.68 -11.15 -0.48
C ALA A 270 10.16 -11.18 -1.94
N HIS A 271 9.50 -10.41 -2.81
CA HIS A 271 9.88 -10.27 -4.20
C HIS A 271 11.27 -9.62 -4.37
N ALA A 272 11.58 -8.58 -3.60
CA ALA A 272 12.87 -7.91 -3.66
C ALA A 272 14.01 -8.83 -3.17
N LEU A 273 13.83 -9.49 -2.03
CA LEU A 273 14.82 -10.43 -1.47
C LEU A 273 15.03 -11.63 -2.39
N TRP A 274 13.97 -12.19 -2.98
CA TRP A 274 14.08 -13.25 -3.96
C TRP A 274 14.83 -12.81 -5.22
N GLY A 275 14.51 -11.61 -5.73
CA GLY A 275 15.23 -11.00 -6.85
C GLY A 275 16.71 -10.73 -6.57
N ALA A 276 17.05 -10.41 -5.32
CA ALA A 276 18.41 -10.21 -4.82
C ALA A 276 19.11 -11.52 -4.38
N LEU A 277 18.51 -12.69 -4.65
CA LEU A 277 19.02 -14.01 -4.28
C LEU A 277 19.22 -14.22 -2.76
N LYS A 278 18.59 -13.38 -1.92
CA LYS A 278 18.57 -13.48 -0.45
C LYS A 278 17.49 -14.45 0.01
N PHE A 279 17.64 -15.70 -0.40
CA PHE A 279 16.61 -16.73 -0.27
C PHE A 279 16.24 -17.08 1.18
N ARG A 280 17.14 -16.88 2.15
CA ARG A 280 16.83 -17.20 3.56
C ARG A 280 15.96 -16.14 4.20
N GLU A 281 16.33 -14.89 3.98
CA GLU A 281 15.57 -13.72 4.39
C GLU A 281 14.20 -13.74 3.70
N ALA A 282 14.18 -14.02 2.38
CA ALA A 282 12.93 -14.21 1.64
C ALA A 282 12.06 -15.33 2.23
N ASN A 283 12.65 -16.46 2.64
CA ASN A 283 11.91 -17.55 3.28
C ASN A 283 11.22 -17.09 4.57
N GLN A 284 11.88 -16.31 5.42
CA GLN A 284 11.27 -15.77 6.65
C GLN A 284 10.06 -14.88 6.33
N VAL A 285 10.17 -14.05 5.28
CA VAL A 285 9.06 -13.20 4.83
C VAL A 285 7.91 -14.05 4.26
N PHE A 286 8.20 -15.10 3.50
CA PHE A 286 7.18 -16.05 3.02
C PHE A 286 6.50 -16.82 4.16
N ASP A 287 7.22 -17.18 5.22
CA ASP A 287 6.64 -17.81 6.40
C ASP A 287 5.70 -16.83 7.13
N ALA A 288 6.06 -15.55 7.20
CA ALA A 288 5.20 -14.49 7.76
C ALA A 288 3.94 -14.24 6.92
N LEU A 289 4.04 -14.27 5.58
CA LEU A 289 2.90 -14.19 4.65
C LEU A 289 1.91 -15.36 4.83
N GLY A 290 2.42 -16.54 5.20
CA GLY A 290 1.61 -17.74 5.31
C GLY A 290 0.92 -18.12 3.99
N PRO A 291 -0.42 -18.26 3.97
CA PRO A 291 -1.15 -18.64 2.75
C PRO A 291 -1.40 -17.47 1.79
N TYR A 292 -1.10 -16.23 2.19
CA TYR A 292 -1.54 -15.05 1.47
C TYR A 292 -0.54 -14.57 0.41
N TRP A 293 -1.06 -13.92 -0.63
CA TRP A 293 -0.29 -13.23 -1.64
C TRP A 293 -1.04 -12.00 -2.16
N THR A 294 -0.35 -11.11 -2.88
CA THR A 294 -0.96 -9.98 -3.60
C THR A 294 -0.50 -9.97 -5.06
N PRO A 295 -1.35 -9.57 -6.04
CA PRO A 295 -0.97 -9.58 -7.46
C PRO A 295 0.34 -8.84 -7.77
N MET A 296 0.46 -7.61 -7.27
CA MET A 296 1.70 -6.87 -7.29
C MET A 296 2.55 -7.27 -6.08
N PRO A 297 3.86 -7.46 -6.25
CA PRO A 297 4.67 -7.12 -7.43
C PRO A 297 4.84 -8.25 -8.46
N TRP A 298 4.33 -9.45 -8.21
CA TRP A 298 4.63 -10.65 -9.02
C TRP A 298 4.18 -10.54 -10.47
N ALA A 299 3.05 -9.85 -10.71
CA ALA A 299 2.55 -9.56 -12.04
C ALA A 299 3.53 -8.75 -12.91
N CYS A 300 4.48 -8.02 -12.31
CA CYS A 300 5.50 -7.34 -13.08
C CYS A 300 6.40 -8.32 -13.84
N ARG A 301 6.69 -9.51 -13.29
CA ARG A 301 7.65 -10.46 -13.89
C ARG A 301 7.09 -11.32 -15.02
N THR A 302 5.91 -11.00 -15.51
CA THR A 302 5.23 -11.74 -16.57
C THR A 302 5.05 -10.83 -17.79
N PRO A 303 5.92 -10.94 -18.83
CA PRO A 303 5.73 -10.21 -20.08
C PRO A 303 4.41 -10.63 -20.75
N GLY A 304 3.67 -9.68 -21.35
CA GLY A 304 2.38 -9.92 -22.01
C GLY A 304 1.16 -9.65 -21.12
N ASP A 305 0.00 -10.23 -21.48
CA ASP A 305 -1.36 -9.98 -20.95
C ASP A 305 -1.61 -10.16 -19.43
N GLY A 306 -0.56 -10.26 -18.61
CA GLY A 306 -0.66 -10.10 -17.16
C GLY A 306 -1.59 -11.10 -16.48
N SER A 307 -1.80 -12.29 -17.06
CA SER A 307 -2.73 -13.25 -16.48
C SER A 307 -2.37 -13.56 -15.02
N ALA A 308 -3.36 -13.39 -14.13
CA ALA A 308 -3.19 -13.57 -12.69
C ALA A 308 -2.58 -14.95 -12.35
N ARG A 309 -2.83 -15.95 -13.19
CA ARG A 309 -2.23 -17.29 -13.09
C ARG A 309 -0.71 -17.27 -13.18
N ARG A 310 -0.11 -16.58 -14.16
CA ARG A 310 1.35 -16.51 -14.29
C ARG A 310 2.00 -15.81 -13.10
N ALA A 311 1.37 -14.74 -12.59
CA ALA A 311 1.84 -14.06 -11.39
C ALA A 311 1.87 -14.99 -10.16
N VAL A 312 0.83 -15.83 -10.01
CA VAL A 312 0.77 -16.87 -8.97
C VAL A 312 1.89 -17.90 -9.15
N GLU A 313 2.15 -18.35 -10.38
CA GLU A 313 3.22 -19.31 -10.67
C GLU A 313 4.60 -18.74 -10.28
N VAL A 314 4.88 -17.47 -10.59
CA VAL A 314 6.13 -16.80 -10.18
C VAL A 314 6.23 -16.68 -8.65
N PHE A 315 5.14 -16.30 -7.96
CA PHE A 315 5.09 -16.26 -6.50
C PHE A 315 5.41 -17.64 -5.89
N LEU A 316 4.79 -18.70 -6.41
CA LEU A 316 4.99 -20.07 -5.94
C LEU A 316 6.42 -20.55 -6.20
N GLN A 317 6.98 -20.25 -7.37
CA GLN A 317 8.37 -20.56 -7.70
C GLN A 317 9.32 -19.86 -6.72
N ALA A 318 9.09 -18.57 -6.43
CA ALA A 318 9.91 -17.79 -5.51
C ALA A 318 9.85 -18.36 -4.09
N ARG A 319 8.65 -18.73 -3.61
CA ARG A 319 8.43 -19.35 -2.31
C ARG A 319 9.13 -20.70 -2.20
N THR A 320 8.97 -21.58 -3.19
CA THR A 320 9.58 -22.91 -3.19
C THR A 320 11.11 -22.84 -3.22
N ARG A 321 11.68 -21.99 -4.09
CA ARG A 321 13.13 -21.80 -4.16
C ARG A 321 13.71 -21.29 -2.84
N SER A 322 13.02 -20.35 -2.21
CA SER A 322 13.42 -19.80 -0.91
C SER A 322 13.40 -20.84 0.21
N ARG A 323 12.34 -21.67 0.26
CA ARG A 323 12.22 -22.80 1.21
C ARG A 323 13.31 -23.84 1.02
N SER A 324 13.61 -24.23 -0.22
CA SER A 324 14.68 -25.20 -0.52
C SER A 324 16.05 -24.69 -0.08
N ALA A 325 16.36 -23.42 -0.35
CA ALA A 325 17.64 -22.81 0.04
C ALA A 325 17.81 -22.69 1.57
N ALA A 326 16.71 -22.48 2.31
CA ALA A 326 16.72 -22.48 3.77
C ALA A 326 17.01 -23.88 4.35
N ARG A 327 16.43 -24.94 3.75
CA ARG A 327 16.63 -26.34 4.17
C ARG A 327 18.04 -26.86 3.87
N GLY A 328 18.63 -26.49 2.73
CA GLY A 328 19.94 -27.01 2.28
C GLY A 328 21.10 -26.81 3.26
N ARG A 329 21.13 -25.72 4.05
CA ARG A 329 22.17 -25.51 5.08
C ARG A 329 21.92 -26.21 6.41
N GLY A 330 20.70 -26.69 6.66
CA GLY A 330 20.40 -27.49 7.85
C GLY A 330 20.93 -28.93 7.75
N GLY A 331 21.11 -29.44 6.52
CA GLY A 331 21.69 -30.75 6.24
C GLY A 331 23.20 -30.81 6.42
N ASP A 332 23.91 -29.75 6.01
CA ASP A 332 25.38 -29.67 6.13
C ASP A 332 25.87 -29.53 7.57
N ARG A 333 25.07 -28.93 8.47
CA ARG A 333 25.45 -28.77 9.89
C ARG A 333 25.19 -30.00 10.77
N ARG A 334 24.60 -31.07 10.22
CA ARG A 334 24.37 -32.34 10.94
C ARG A 334 25.34 -33.46 10.54
N ARG A 335 26.38 -33.13 9.78
CA ARG A 335 27.42 -34.07 9.31
C ARG A 335 28.84 -33.66 9.72
N SER A 336 28.98 -32.92 10.82
CA SER A 336 30.28 -32.61 11.42
C SER A 336 30.31 -33.05 12.86
#